data_AF-A0A0D2F371-F1
#
_entry.id   AF-A0A0D2F371-F1
#
_cell.length_a   1.000
_cell.length_b   1.000
_cell.length_c   1.000
_cell.angle_alpha   90.00
_cell.angle_beta   90.00
_cell.angle_gamma   90.00
#
_symmetry.space_group_name_H-M   'P 1'
#
loop_
_entity.id
_entity.type
_entity.pdbx_description
1 polymer ?
#
loop_
_entity_poly.entity_id
_entity_poly.type
_entity_poly.pdbx_seq_one_letter_code
_entity_poly.pdbx_strand_id
1 'polypeptide(L)'
;MMYGSRDYHYSLTRVKASIENVHATTLLDAMVPVFVLTILQDSFFACACRYFFALCLSAIMRTIQVYRGFWINHKYRVFLGLTLTTSRSQAVVLIAFFPLFIAFAGSELWRIISYIVHQTREPLHPRHDIHQQQQVLLRNTESPSRAAWDYLELALACRGRVKWALMRSLFIVCLATVYAVALVAGGLLSSNLATQSTEVLVSSPNCGDSMIIPQEAPGPVDDYWRQKIQYNDVEGYRAVVTAKSYAETCYGATADIEATGCKEFTHRDLSDKTTVTEIPCPFADDICQTSGVLLDSGILDSRFDMGINTPKADSIGFRSQAACAVLKQDGYVSDWQSDPIGPVLQQGPGGEPRSYVAGDKYKYFFYGNVHPGPVGANFTYYYSNFSRSDSVQPYVLWMFRWPTYLTRVGYSPIPALNNTSGDVSLIFLENRALYSSPVYDPYFEATENVSDHLRDFLKDSYSAEL
;
A
#
# COMPACT_ATOMS: atom_id res chain seq x y z
N MET A 1 -58.94 -64.24 49.74
CA MET A 1 -59.23 -62.90 50.29
C MET A 1 -58.97 -61.83 49.22
N MET A 2 -59.21 -60.56 49.51
CA MET A 2 -59.49 -59.52 48.50
C MET A 2 -58.28 -59.03 47.66
N TYR A 3 -58.58 -58.76 46.38
CA TYR A 3 -58.21 -57.60 45.54
C TYR A 3 -57.00 -56.69 45.88
N GLY A 4 -56.32 -56.23 44.82
CA GLY A 4 -55.59 -54.94 44.84
C GLY A 4 -54.58 -54.73 43.70
N SER A 5 -55.02 -54.19 42.56
CA SER A 5 -54.12 -53.70 41.49
C SER A 5 -54.13 -52.16 41.43
N ARG A 6 -53.06 -51.56 40.87
CA ARG A 6 -53.13 -50.30 40.10
C ARG A 6 -51.82 -49.95 39.39
N ASP A 7 -51.92 -49.68 38.10
CA ASP A 7 -50.90 -49.02 37.28
C ASP A 7 -50.94 -47.49 37.46
N TYR A 8 -49.88 -46.81 37.02
CA TYR A 8 -49.84 -45.35 36.89
C TYR A 8 -49.46 -44.94 35.46
N HIS A 9 -50.48 -44.61 34.66
CA HIS A 9 -50.32 -43.73 33.49
C HIS A 9 -50.47 -42.28 33.92
N TYR A 10 -49.70 -41.37 33.33
CA TYR A 10 -49.97 -39.93 33.39
C TYR A 10 -50.03 -39.32 31.99
N SER A 11 -51.12 -38.61 31.73
CA SER A 11 -51.34 -37.68 30.62
C SER A 11 -52.42 -36.71 31.08
N LEU A 12 -52.20 -35.40 30.91
CA LEU A 12 -53.27 -34.40 30.97
C LEU A 12 -52.85 -33.07 30.33
N THR A 13 -53.81 -32.40 29.72
CA THR A 13 -53.68 -31.13 28.98
C THR A 13 -54.67 -30.09 29.53
N ARG A 14 -54.44 -28.81 29.18
CA ARG A 14 -55.35 -27.63 29.32
C ARG A 14 -55.63 -27.09 30.73
N VAL A 15 -55.41 -25.77 30.87
CA VAL A 15 -56.43 -24.79 31.30
C VAL A 15 -56.52 -23.69 30.19
N LYS A 16 -57.35 -22.65 30.31
CA LYS A 16 -57.98 -21.94 29.18
C LYS A 16 -58.54 -20.54 29.58
N ALA A 17 -58.46 -19.55 28.67
CA ALA A 17 -59.19 -18.25 28.68
C ALA A 17 -58.80 -17.24 29.80
N SER A 18 -59.00 -15.90 29.74
CA SER A 18 -59.37 -14.88 28.71
C SER A 18 -58.87 -13.47 29.22
N ILE A 19 -59.23 -12.24 28.81
CA ILE A 19 -60.34 -11.62 28.03
C ILE A 19 -59.97 -10.20 27.47
N GLU A 20 -60.83 -9.64 26.59
CA GLU A 20 -61.18 -8.22 26.22
C GLU A 20 -60.48 -6.97 26.85
N ASN A 21 -60.46 -5.74 26.29
CA ASN A 21 -60.77 -5.17 24.93
C ASN A 21 -60.27 -3.70 24.73
N VAL A 22 -60.13 -3.28 23.46
CA VAL A 22 -60.33 -1.91 22.87
C VAL A 22 -59.78 -0.64 23.57
N HIS A 23 -58.69 -0.06 23.03
CA HIS A 23 -58.51 1.39 22.70
C HIS A 23 -57.10 1.66 22.09
N ALA A 24 -56.95 1.67 20.75
CA ALA A 24 -55.63 1.95 20.11
C ALA A 24 -55.62 2.41 18.63
N THR A 25 -56.76 2.49 17.95
CA THR A 25 -56.83 2.42 16.46
C THR A 25 -57.02 3.75 15.72
N THR A 26 -56.71 4.90 16.32
CA THR A 26 -56.94 6.24 15.70
C THR A 26 -55.72 7.16 15.67
N LEU A 27 -54.52 6.66 16.00
CA LEU A 27 -53.27 7.45 16.02
C LEU A 27 -52.20 7.01 15.01
N LEU A 28 -52.29 5.80 14.43
CA LEU A 28 -51.28 5.31 13.48
C LEU A 28 -51.38 5.95 12.08
N ASP A 29 -52.59 6.06 11.53
CA ASP A 29 -52.80 6.42 10.12
C ASP A 29 -52.38 7.86 9.76
N ALA A 30 -52.24 8.74 10.76
CA ALA A 30 -51.79 10.12 10.56
C ALA A 30 -50.26 10.27 10.46
N MET A 31 -49.47 9.32 10.96
CA MET A 31 -48.01 9.46 11.07
C MET A 31 -47.25 8.86 9.86
N VAL A 32 -47.83 7.87 9.19
CA VAL A 32 -47.21 7.17 8.05
C VAL A 32 -46.87 8.09 6.86
N PRO A 33 -47.76 8.99 6.39
CA PRO A 33 -47.49 9.78 5.18
C PRO A 33 -46.31 10.76 5.34
N VAL A 34 -46.19 11.39 6.51
CA VAL A 34 -45.17 12.40 6.78
C VAL A 34 -43.78 11.78 6.88
N PHE A 35 -43.67 10.62 7.53
CA PHE A 35 -42.40 9.91 7.73
C PHE A 35 -41.83 9.33 6.43
N VAL A 36 -42.68 8.93 5.49
CA VAL A 36 -42.26 8.42 4.17
C VAL A 36 -41.73 9.55 3.27
N LEU A 37 -42.35 10.75 3.33
CA LEU A 37 -41.94 11.89 2.51
C LEU A 37 -40.57 12.46 2.91
N THR A 38 -40.28 12.60 4.21
CA THR A 38 -38.95 13.05 4.66
C THR A 38 -37.86 12.04 4.29
N ILE A 39 -38.07 10.75 4.56
CA ILE A 39 -37.11 9.69 4.21
C ILE A 39 -36.80 9.66 2.70
N LEU A 40 -37.80 9.85 1.83
CA LEU A 40 -37.57 9.89 0.38
C LEU A 40 -36.78 11.13 -0.07
N GLN A 41 -37.02 12.29 0.55
CA GLN A 41 -36.35 13.54 0.19
C GLN A 41 -34.88 13.56 0.66
N ASP A 42 -34.60 13.11 1.88
CA ASP A 42 -33.23 12.89 2.37
C ASP A 42 -32.50 11.80 1.57
N SER A 43 -33.20 10.72 1.20
CA SER A 43 -32.62 9.66 0.35
C SER A 43 -32.22 10.17 -1.03
N PHE A 44 -33.01 11.06 -1.65
CA PHE A 44 -32.67 11.65 -2.94
C PHE A 44 -31.47 12.60 -2.84
N PHE A 45 -31.41 13.47 -1.82
CA PHE A 45 -30.25 14.34 -1.60
C PHE A 45 -28.99 13.55 -1.26
N ALA A 46 -29.10 12.53 -0.40
CA ALA A 46 -27.98 11.65 -0.07
C ALA A 46 -27.51 10.83 -1.28
N CYS A 47 -28.41 10.37 -2.15
CA CYS A 47 -28.06 9.64 -3.36
C CYS A 47 -27.42 10.55 -4.41
N ALA A 48 -28.01 11.72 -4.69
CA ALA A 48 -27.46 12.71 -5.63
C ALA A 48 -26.10 13.23 -5.17
N CYS A 49 -25.95 13.57 -3.88
CA CYS A 49 -24.69 14.01 -3.31
C CYS A 49 -23.64 12.89 -3.33
N ARG A 50 -24.02 11.62 -3.05
CA ARG A 50 -23.12 10.46 -3.23
C ARG A 50 -22.71 10.25 -4.69
N TYR A 51 -23.60 10.45 -5.65
CA TYR A 51 -23.25 10.39 -7.08
C TYR A 51 -22.31 11.53 -7.48
N PHE A 52 -22.54 12.75 -6.99
CA PHE A 52 -21.67 13.90 -7.28
C PHE A 52 -20.29 13.74 -6.62
N PHE A 53 -20.23 13.27 -5.37
CA PHE A 53 -18.97 12.90 -4.72
C PHE A 53 -18.29 11.72 -5.43
N ALA A 54 -19.02 10.68 -5.84
CA ALA A 54 -18.44 9.55 -6.56
C ALA A 54 -17.89 9.95 -7.94
N LEU A 55 -18.57 10.85 -8.67
CA LEU A 55 -18.09 11.40 -9.93
C LEU A 55 -16.86 12.31 -9.72
N CYS A 56 -16.91 13.20 -8.74
CA CYS A 56 -15.79 14.10 -8.42
C CYS A 56 -14.56 13.32 -7.92
N LEU A 57 -14.74 12.33 -7.04
CA LEU A 57 -13.66 11.41 -6.68
C LEU A 57 -13.23 10.53 -7.86
N SER A 58 -14.10 10.13 -8.79
CA SER A 58 -13.66 9.36 -9.98
C SER A 58 -12.76 10.14 -10.94
N ALA A 59 -12.74 11.48 -10.85
CA ALA A 59 -11.85 12.33 -11.62
C ALA A 59 -10.45 12.51 -10.99
N ILE A 60 -10.25 12.11 -9.71
CA ILE A 60 -9.00 12.33 -8.95
C ILE A 60 -8.48 11.04 -8.28
N MET A 61 -9.35 10.05 -8.00
CA MET A 61 -8.93 8.75 -7.51
C MET A 61 -8.22 7.96 -8.61
N ARG A 62 -6.93 7.74 -8.36
CA ARG A 62 -6.04 6.77 -9.00
C ARG A 62 -6.75 5.44 -9.24
N THR A 63 -7.21 5.20 -10.48
CA THR A 63 -7.86 3.96 -10.90
C THR A 63 -6.84 2.85 -11.10
N ILE A 64 -6.23 2.42 -9.99
CA ILE A 64 -5.32 1.26 -9.94
C ILE A 64 -6.04 0.08 -10.58
N GLN A 65 -5.53 -0.40 -11.72
CA GLN A 65 -6.17 -1.46 -12.49
C GLN A 65 -5.93 -2.81 -11.82
N VAL A 66 -6.74 -3.10 -10.82
CA VAL A 66 -6.72 -4.38 -10.09
C VAL A 66 -7.25 -5.49 -11.00
N TYR A 67 -6.41 -6.48 -11.27
CA TYR A 67 -6.76 -7.71 -11.96
C TYR A 67 -7.83 -8.48 -11.16
N ARG A 68 -8.86 -8.99 -11.86
CA ARG A 68 -9.91 -9.82 -11.26
C ARG A 68 -9.93 -11.17 -11.95
N GLY A 69 -9.89 -12.23 -11.15
CA GLY A 69 -9.70 -13.60 -11.61
C GLY A 69 -8.64 -14.35 -10.79
N PHE A 70 -8.25 -15.53 -11.27
CA PHE A 70 -7.20 -16.34 -10.67
C PHE A 70 -5.82 -15.90 -11.16
N TRP A 71 -4.88 -15.76 -10.22
CA TRP A 71 -3.47 -15.48 -10.49
C TRP A 71 -2.58 -16.24 -9.51
N ILE A 72 -1.26 -16.26 -9.77
CA ILE A 72 -0.28 -16.89 -8.87
C ILE A 72 0.52 -15.77 -8.21
N ASN A 73 0.46 -15.71 -6.88
CA ASN A 73 1.30 -14.86 -6.05
C ASN A 73 2.66 -15.55 -5.83
N HIS A 74 3.66 -15.12 -6.59
CA HIS A 74 5.01 -15.71 -6.63
C HIS A 74 5.88 -15.36 -5.41
N LYS A 75 5.33 -14.59 -4.44
CA LYS A 75 5.83 -14.50 -3.07
C LYS A 75 5.79 -15.86 -2.35
N TYR A 76 4.80 -16.68 -2.70
CA TYR A 76 4.57 -18.01 -2.14
C TYR A 76 4.95 -19.14 -3.12
N ARG A 77 5.03 -20.38 -2.63
CA ARG A 77 5.13 -21.57 -3.51
C ARG A 77 3.83 -21.71 -4.31
N VAL A 78 3.91 -22.15 -5.56
CA VAL A 78 2.78 -22.19 -6.53
C VAL A 78 1.44 -22.64 -5.93
N PHE A 79 1.41 -23.77 -5.22
CA PHE A 79 0.19 -24.33 -4.62
C PHE A 79 -0.42 -23.49 -3.47
N LEU A 80 0.38 -22.64 -2.82
CA LEU A 80 -0.03 -21.68 -1.79
C LEU A 80 -0.25 -20.26 -2.35
N GLY A 81 0.31 -19.96 -3.53
CA GLY A 81 0.19 -18.66 -4.19
C GLY A 81 -1.05 -18.51 -5.08
N LEU A 82 -1.78 -19.58 -5.39
CA LEU A 82 -3.00 -19.50 -6.20
C LEU A 82 -4.06 -18.63 -5.51
N THR A 83 -4.26 -17.42 -6.04
CA THR A 83 -5.05 -16.35 -5.43
C THR A 83 -6.21 -15.98 -6.35
N LEU A 84 -7.40 -15.75 -5.78
CA LEU A 84 -8.58 -15.26 -6.50
C LEU A 84 -8.91 -13.83 -6.06
N THR A 85 -8.59 -12.84 -6.89
CA THR A 85 -9.02 -11.46 -6.64
C THR A 85 -10.41 -11.24 -7.25
N THR A 86 -11.37 -10.79 -6.45
CA THR A 86 -12.78 -10.65 -6.83
C THR A 86 -13.42 -9.42 -6.17
N SER A 87 -14.66 -9.08 -6.54
CA SER A 87 -15.37 -7.94 -5.94
C SER A 87 -15.85 -8.24 -4.52
N ARG A 88 -15.97 -7.22 -3.65
CA ARG A 88 -16.36 -7.38 -2.24
C ARG A 88 -17.71 -8.11 -2.06
N SER A 89 -18.68 -7.89 -2.94
CA SER A 89 -19.98 -8.59 -2.90
C SER A 89 -19.83 -10.08 -3.24
N GLN A 90 -19.06 -10.41 -4.27
CA GLN A 90 -18.77 -11.80 -4.65
C GLN A 90 -17.91 -12.51 -3.58
N ALA A 91 -16.96 -11.81 -2.96
CA ALA A 91 -16.15 -12.34 -1.87
C ALA A 91 -17.00 -12.76 -0.67
N VAL A 92 -17.96 -11.93 -0.23
CA VAL A 92 -18.88 -12.28 0.87
C VAL A 92 -19.69 -13.54 0.57
N VAL A 93 -20.17 -13.71 -0.67
CA VAL A 93 -20.88 -14.94 -1.09
C VAL A 93 -19.97 -16.16 -1.04
N LEU A 94 -18.72 -16.05 -1.51
CA LEU A 94 -17.74 -17.14 -1.46
C LEU A 94 -17.34 -17.52 -0.03
N ILE A 95 -17.12 -16.52 0.84
CA ILE A 95 -16.81 -16.71 2.27
C ILE A 95 -17.95 -17.44 2.99
N ALA A 96 -19.21 -17.16 2.65
CA ALA A 96 -20.36 -17.88 3.18
C ALA A 96 -20.53 -19.29 2.57
N PHE A 97 -20.18 -19.46 1.29
CA PHE A 97 -20.33 -20.72 0.55
C PHE A 97 -19.33 -21.80 0.99
N PHE A 98 -18.04 -21.47 1.12
CA PHE A 98 -17.01 -22.50 1.35
C PHE A 98 -17.24 -23.32 2.65
N PRO A 99 -17.58 -22.75 3.81
CA PRO A 99 -17.87 -23.54 5.02
C PRO A 99 -19.06 -24.49 4.85
N LEU A 100 -20.10 -24.07 4.12
CA LEU A 100 -21.27 -24.90 3.81
C LEU A 100 -20.90 -26.05 2.85
N PHE A 101 -20.09 -25.76 1.83
CA PHE A 101 -19.59 -26.76 0.89
C PHE A 101 -18.68 -27.79 1.56
N ILE A 102 -17.77 -27.35 2.45
CA ILE A 102 -16.89 -28.21 3.24
C ILE A 102 -17.71 -29.10 4.19
N ALA A 103 -18.76 -28.56 4.82
CA ALA A 103 -19.65 -29.35 5.66
C ALA A 103 -20.39 -30.44 4.85
N PHE A 104 -20.97 -30.08 3.70
CA PHE A 104 -21.72 -31.01 2.84
C PHE A 104 -20.83 -32.11 2.22
N ALA A 105 -19.74 -31.73 1.56
CA ALA A 105 -18.78 -32.68 1.01
C ALA A 105 -18.13 -33.54 2.12
N GLY A 106 -17.93 -32.95 3.30
CA GLY A 106 -17.45 -33.63 4.50
C GLY A 106 -18.40 -34.70 5.03
N SER A 107 -19.71 -34.47 5.02
CA SER A 107 -20.71 -35.49 5.41
C SER A 107 -20.79 -36.64 4.42
N GLU A 108 -20.76 -36.38 3.11
CA GLU A 108 -20.78 -37.45 2.11
C GLU A 108 -19.49 -38.29 2.13
N LEU A 109 -18.33 -37.65 2.29
CA LEU A 109 -17.07 -38.37 2.48
C LEU A 109 -17.05 -39.18 3.80
N TRP A 110 -17.71 -38.71 4.87
CA TRP A 110 -17.88 -39.51 6.09
C TRP A 110 -18.73 -40.76 5.86
N ARG A 111 -19.79 -40.69 5.04
CA ARG A 111 -20.61 -41.86 4.67
C ARG A 111 -19.79 -42.89 3.88
N ILE A 112 -18.93 -42.44 2.97
CA ILE A 112 -17.98 -43.31 2.24
C ILE A 112 -16.97 -43.96 3.20
N ILE A 113 -16.36 -43.20 4.12
CA ILE A 113 -15.43 -43.74 5.13
C ILE A 113 -16.14 -44.76 6.03
N SER A 114 -17.35 -44.46 6.48
CA SER A 114 -18.16 -45.35 7.33
C SER A 114 -18.52 -46.65 6.61
N TYR A 115 -18.87 -46.58 5.31
CA TYR A 115 -19.09 -47.76 4.49
C TYR A 115 -17.83 -48.62 4.34
N ILE A 116 -16.67 -48.01 4.07
CA ILE A 116 -15.38 -48.74 3.97
C ILE A 116 -15.03 -49.39 5.31
N VAL A 117 -15.21 -48.69 6.43
CA VAL A 117 -14.97 -49.24 7.79
C VAL A 117 -15.98 -50.32 8.15
N HIS A 118 -17.23 -50.25 7.67
CA HIS A 118 -18.20 -51.34 7.80
C HIS A 118 -17.75 -52.57 7.05
N GLN A 119 -17.51 -52.44 5.74
CA GLN A 119 -17.13 -53.55 4.84
C GLN A 119 -15.84 -54.24 5.30
N THR A 120 -14.79 -53.48 5.63
CA THR A 120 -13.51 -54.04 6.12
C THR A 120 -13.60 -54.71 7.49
N ARG A 121 -14.68 -54.48 8.26
CA ARG A 121 -14.96 -55.14 9.54
C ARG A 121 -16.05 -56.22 9.43
N GLU A 122 -16.63 -56.46 8.26
CA GLU A 122 -17.73 -57.41 8.08
C GLU A 122 -17.22 -58.87 8.22
N PRO A 123 -17.70 -59.64 9.21
CA PRO A 123 -17.13 -60.96 9.48
C PRO A 123 -17.88 -62.06 8.70
N LEU A 124 -17.12 -62.95 8.05
CA LEU A 124 -17.63 -64.13 7.35
C LEU A 124 -18.51 -65.07 8.22
N HIS A 125 -18.40 -64.99 9.55
CA HIS A 125 -19.13 -65.79 10.53
C HIS A 125 -19.65 -64.89 11.67
N PRO A 126 -20.79 -65.22 12.32
CA PRO A 126 -21.38 -64.39 13.36
C PRO A 126 -20.44 -64.16 14.55
N ARG A 127 -20.32 -62.88 14.96
CA ARG A 127 -19.54 -62.43 16.12
C ARG A 127 -20.45 -61.76 17.16
N HIS A 128 -19.90 -61.61 18.37
CA HIS A 128 -20.54 -61.03 19.56
C HIS A 128 -21.41 -59.79 19.29
N ASP A 129 -22.50 -59.67 20.04
CA ASP A 129 -23.56 -58.66 19.94
C ASP A 129 -23.04 -57.21 19.81
N ILE A 130 -22.01 -56.84 20.60
CA ILE A 130 -21.38 -55.50 20.56
C ILE A 130 -20.83 -55.18 19.17
N HIS A 131 -20.32 -56.17 18.42
CA HIS A 131 -19.82 -56.00 17.07
C HIS A 131 -20.97 -55.76 16.07
N GLN A 132 -22.12 -56.40 16.28
CA GLN A 132 -23.32 -56.18 15.47
C GLN A 132 -23.88 -54.78 15.73
N GLN A 133 -23.95 -54.35 16.99
CA GLN A 133 -24.35 -52.99 17.38
C GLN A 133 -23.41 -51.92 16.80
N GLN A 134 -22.09 -52.17 16.78
CA GLN A 134 -21.14 -51.31 16.06
C GLN A 134 -21.45 -51.23 14.55
N GLN A 135 -21.67 -52.35 13.86
CA GLN A 135 -21.98 -52.32 12.42
C GLN A 135 -23.31 -51.59 12.12
N VAL A 136 -24.32 -51.77 12.97
CA VAL A 136 -25.59 -51.02 12.89
C VAL A 136 -25.35 -49.51 13.02
N LEU A 137 -24.48 -49.07 13.94
CA LEU A 137 -24.12 -47.65 14.07
C LEU A 137 -23.33 -47.12 12.87
N LEU A 138 -22.34 -47.87 12.35
CA LEU A 138 -21.58 -47.47 11.15
C LEU A 138 -22.47 -47.29 9.92
N ARG A 139 -23.58 -48.02 9.82
CA ARG A 139 -24.51 -47.93 8.70
C ARG A 139 -25.57 -46.83 8.85
N ASN A 140 -25.89 -46.43 10.08
CA ASN A 140 -27.01 -45.54 10.38
C ASN A 140 -26.61 -44.13 10.87
N THR A 141 -25.38 -43.93 11.36
CA THR A 141 -24.97 -42.64 11.93
C THR A 141 -24.23 -41.77 10.91
N GLU A 142 -24.98 -40.93 10.20
CA GLU A 142 -24.51 -40.13 9.06
C GLU A 142 -23.58 -38.96 9.41
N SER A 143 -23.51 -38.56 10.68
CA SER A 143 -22.65 -37.47 11.14
C SER A 143 -21.47 -37.98 11.97
N PRO A 144 -20.22 -37.52 11.72
CA PRO A 144 -19.04 -37.97 12.45
C PRO A 144 -19.09 -37.59 13.94
N SER A 145 -19.64 -36.43 14.30
CA SER A 145 -19.77 -36.04 15.71
C SER A 145 -20.82 -36.89 16.44
N ARG A 146 -21.92 -37.26 15.77
CA ARG A 146 -22.91 -38.21 16.31
C ARG A 146 -22.31 -39.62 16.42
N ALA A 147 -21.53 -40.06 15.44
CA ALA A 147 -20.86 -41.37 15.47
C ALA A 147 -19.87 -41.47 16.63
N ALA A 148 -19.06 -40.43 16.87
CA ALA A 148 -18.18 -40.36 18.03
C ALA A 148 -18.95 -40.50 19.36
N TRP A 149 -20.11 -39.83 19.48
CA TRP A 149 -20.97 -39.93 20.65
C TRP A 149 -21.60 -41.32 20.83
N ASP A 150 -22.29 -41.85 19.82
CA ASP A 150 -22.98 -43.14 19.90
C ASP A 150 -22.02 -44.29 20.24
N TYR A 151 -20.80 -44.26 19.66
CA TYR A 151 -19.76 -45.25 19.95
C TYR A 151 -19.18 -45.13 21.36
N LEU A 152 -19.08 -43.91 21.90
CA LEU A 152 -18.67 -43.67 23.28
C LEU A 152 -19.76 -44.13 24.26
N GLU A 153 -21.03 -43.82 23.98
CA GLU A 153 -22.18 -44.26 24.77
C GLU A 153 -22.28 -45.80 24.81
N LEU A 154 -22.16 -46.47 23.67
CA LEU A 154 -22.07 -47.94 23.58
C LEU A 154 -20.87 -48.50 24.38
N ALA A 155 -19.70 -47.88 24.26
CA ALA A 155 -18.50 -48.31 24.98
C ALA A 155 -18.63 -48.18 26.50
N LEU A 156 -19.32 -47.14 26.98
CA LEU A 156 -19.62 -46.90 28.39
C LEU A 156 -20.72 -47.84 28.90
N ALA A 157 -21.79 -48.07 28.13
CA ALA A 157 -22.86 -49.01 28.48
C ALA A 157 -22.37 -50.47 28.58
N CYS A 158 -21.38 -50.85 27.78
CA CYS A 158 -20.71 -52.16 27.85
C CYS A 158 -19.54 -52.24 28.85
N ARG A 159 -19.21 -51.15 29.57
CA ARG A 159 -18.10 -51.11 30.54
C ARG A 159 -18.32 -52.17 31.64
N GLY A 160 -17.30 -52.99 31.88
CA GLY A 160 -17.37 -54.11 32.83
C GLY A 160 -18.14 -55.35 32.35
N ARG A 161 -19.09 -55.20 31.42
CA ARG A 161 -19.88 -56.32 30.87
C ARG A 161 -19.14 -57.10 29.79
N VAL A 162 -18.40 -56.41 28.91
CA VAL A 162 -17.66 -57.04 27.81
C VAL A 162 -16.16 -56.75 27.94
N LYS A 163 -15.35 -57.81 27.92
CA LYS A 163 -13.88 -57.72 27.94
C LYS A 163 -13.40 -56.82 26.79
N TRP A 164 -12.65 -55.78 27.16
CA TRP A 164 -12.01 -54.81 26.25
C TRP A 164 -12.99 -53.97 25.40
N ALA A 165 -14.26 -53.80 25.83
CA ALA A 165 -15.28 -53.02 25.12
C ALA A 165 -14.80 -51.62 24.70
N LEU A 166 -14.20 -50.87 25.63
CA LEU A 166 -13.70 -49.51 25.38
C LEU A 166 -12.64 -49.50 24.26
N MET A 167 -11.62 -50.36 24.34
CA MET A 167 -10.57 -50.48 23.31
C MET A 167 -11.13 -50.90 21.94
N ARG A 168 -12.20 -51.71 21.91
CA ARG A 168 -12.87 -52.17 20.67
C ARG A 168 -13.70 -51.08 19.97
N SER A 169 -14.14 -50.05 20.69
CA SER A 169 -14.76 -48.84 20.12
C SER A 169 -13.78 -47.69 19.90
N LEU A 170 -12.71 -47.61 20.70
CA LEU A 170 -11.79 -46.47 20.76
C LEU A 170 -11.27 -46.02 19.38
N PHE A 171 -10.89 -46.96 18.51
CA PHE A 171 -10.44 -46.64 17.15
C PHE A 171 -11.48 -45.83 16.34
N ILE A 172 -12.76 -46.22 16.42
CA ILE A 172 -13.84 -45.53 15.69
C ILE A 172 -14.17 -44.20 16.37
N VAL A 173 -14.19 -44.13 17.70
CA VAL A 173 -14.36 -42.87 18.44
C VAL A 173 -13.25 -41.87 18.06
N CYS A 174 -11.99 -42.29 18.04
CA CYS A 174 -10.86 -41.46 17.61
C CYS A 174 -10.99 -41.03 16.15
N LEU A 175 -11.27 -41.95 15.23
CA LEU A 175 -11.45 -41.64 13.79
C LEU A 175 -12.57 -40.60 13.58
N ALA A 176 -13.74 -40.83 14.17
CA ALA A 176 -14.90 -39.96 14.07
C ALA A 176 -14.65 -38.58 14.72
N THR A 177 -13.95 -38.54 15.84
CA THR A 177 -13.60 -37.28 16.54
C THR A 177 -12.59 -36.47 15.75
N VAL A 178 -11.50 -37.09 15.28
CA VAL A 178 -10.47 -36.42 14.45
C VAL A 178 -11.08 -35.90 13.15
N TYR A 179 -11.96 -36.68 12.51
CA TYR A 179 -12.64 -36.26 11.29
C TYR A 179 -13.63 -35.11 11.54
N ALA A 180 -14.42 -35.15 12.63
CA ALA A 180 -15.29 -34.04 13.02
C ALA A 180 -14.51 -32.74 13.31
N VAL A 181 -13.38 -32.83 14.02
CA VAL A 181 -12.47 -31.70 14.27
C VAL A 181 -11.88 -31.18 12.96
N ALA A 182 -11.49 -32.06 12.03
CA ALA A 182 -10.95 -31.66 10.73
C ALA A 182 -11.98 -30.89 9.87
N LEU A 183 -13.27 -31.29 9.88
CA LEU A 183 -14.33 -30.55 9.19
C LEU A 183 -14.57 -29.17 9.80
N VAL A 184 -14.65 -29.08 11.14
CA VAL A 184 -14.84 -27.79 11.84
C VAL A 184 -13.65 -26.86 11.60
N ALA A 185 -12.41 -27.38 11.70
CA ALA A 185 -11.20 -26.62 11.40
C ALA A 185 -11.16 -26.17 9.93
N GLY A 186 -11.50 -27.05 8.98
CA GLY A 186 -11.53 -26.72 7.55
C GLY A 186 -12.53 -25.60 7.23
N GLY A 187 -13.74 -25.67 7.78
CA GLY A 187 -14.75 -24.62 7.62
C GLY A 187 -14.32 -23.26 8.17
N LEU A 188 -13.76 -23.23 9.39
CA LEU A 188 -13.28 -22.00 10.03
C LEU A 188 -12.06 -21.40 9.31
N LEU A 189 -11.08 -22.24 8.93
CA LEU A 189 -9.88 -21.80 8.22
C LEU A 189 -10.19 -21.28 6.82
N SER A 190 -11.19 -21.84 6.12
CA SER A 190 -11.58 -21.38 4.79
C SER A 190 -12.08 -19.92 4.78
N SER A 191 -12.74 -19.46 5.85
CA SER A 191 -13.19 -18.06 5.97
C SER A 191 -12.01 -17.12 6.28
N ASN A 192 -11.03 -17.57 7.07
CA ASN A 192 -9.83 -16.81 7.38
C ASN A 192 -8.92 -16.64 6.14
N LEU A 193 -8.71 -17.70 5.36
CA LEU A 193 -7.91 -17.65 4.13
C LEU A 193 -8.45 -16.65 3.10
N ALA A 194 -9.77 -16.43 3.08
CA ALA A 194 -10.43 -15.48 2.19
C ALA A 194 -10.51 -14.04 2.76
N THR A 195 -10.01 -13.78 3.98
CA THR A 195 -10.06 -12.47 4.64
C THR A 195 -8.69 -11.92 5.08
N GLN A 196 -7.65 -12.76 5.19
CA GLN A 196 -6.33 -12.34 5.68
C GLN A 196 -5.46 -11.58 4.68
N SER A 197 -5.73 -11.64 3.37
CA SER A 197 -4.94 -10.95 2.35
C SER A 197 -5.66 -9.74 1.77
N THR A 198 -5.02 -8.57 1.90
CA THR A 198 -5.33 -7.37 1.10
C THR A 198 -4.44 -7.26 -0.14
N GLU A 199 -3.53 -8.21 -0.38
CA GLU A 199 -2.67 -8.23 -1.57
C GLU A 199 -3.51 -8.50 -2.82
N VAL A 200 -3.43 -7.63 -3.81
CA VAL A 200 -4.12 -7.76 -5.10
C VAL A 200 -3.14 -7.55 -6.24
N LEU A 201 -3.29 -8.33 -7.31
CA LEU A 201 -2.48 -8.13 -8.51
C LEU A 201 -2.93 -6.86 -9.24
N VAL A 202 -2.05 -5.86 -9.30
CA VAL A 202 -2.20 -4.71 -10.21
C VAL A 202 -1.73 -5.14 -11.59
N SER A 203 -2.53 -4.91 -12.63
CA SER A 203 -2.20 -5.26 -14.00
C SER A 203 -2.82 -4.25 -14.98
N SER A 204 -1.95 -3.47 -15.62
CA SER A 204 -2.30 -2.52 -16.68
C SER A 204 -1.81 -3.09 -18.02
N PRO A 205 -2.61 -3.02 -19.11
CA PRO A 205 -2.11 -3.28 -20.46
C PRO A 205 -1.14 -2.18 -20.92
N ASN A 206 -1.22 -1.01 -20.30
CA ASN A 206 -0.33 0.13 -20.51
C ASN A 206 0.75 0.09 -19.44
N CYS A 207 1.71 -0.82 -19.58
CA CYS A 207 2.93 -0.89 -18.76
C CYS A 207 4.15 -0.63 -19.65
N GLY A 208 5.13 0.11 -19.13
CA GLY A 208 6.29 0.57 -19.89
C GLY A 208 6.85 1.88 -19.34
N ASP A 209 7.95 2.34 -19.91
CA ASP A 209 8.61 3.58 -19.48
C ASP A 209 8.03 4.82 -20.19
N SER A 210 7.53 5.77 -19.42
CA SER A 210 7.10 7.08 -19.90
C SER A 210 8.30 7.99 -20.21
N MET A 211 9.42 7.83 -19.51
CA MET A 211 10.54 8.78 -19.46
C MET A 211 11.53 8.68 -20.63
N ILE A 212 11.44 7.67 -21.51
CA ILE A 212 12.28 7.63 -22.73
C ILE A 212 11.83 8.73 -23.72
N ILE A 213 12.37 9.92 -23.54
CA ILE A 213 12.50 10.95 -24.58
C ILE A 213 13.88 10.73 -25.23
N PRO A 214 13.95 10.21 -26.47
CA PRO A 214 15.19 10.28 -27.24
C PRO A 214 15.49 11.76 -27.48
N GLN A 215 16.59 12.27 -26.91
CA GLN A 215 16.97 13.68 -27.07
C GLN A 215 17.36 14.02 -28.52
N GLU A 216 17.60 13.01 -29.35
CA GLU A 216 17.82 13.13 -30.79
C GLU A 216 16.55 12.80 -31.58
N ALA A 217 15.58 13.72 -31.55
CA ALA A 217 14.56 13.85 -32.59
C ALA A 217 14.99 14.99 -33.54
N PRO A 218 15.74 14.72 -34.64
CA PRO A 218 16.37 15.74 -35.48
C PRO A 218 15.40 16.40 -36.47
N GLY A 219 14.22 16.79 -36.00
CA GLY A 219 13.14 17.38 -36.80
C GLY A 219 12.24 18.29 -35.97
N PRO A 220 11.23 18.93 -36.58
CA PRO A 220 10.24 19.69 -35.83
C PRO A 220 9.53 18.77 -34.83
N VAL A 221 9.41 19.23 -33.58
CA VAL A 221 8.72 18.50 -32.51
C VAL A 221 7.24 18.33 -32.90
N ASP A 222 6.89 17.12 -33.34
CA ASP A 222 5.53 16.78 -33.70
C ASP A 222 4.60 16.77 -32.48
N ASP A 223 3.29 16.69 -32.74
CA ASP A 223 2.29 16.75 -31.67
C ASP A 223 2.32 15.51 -30.77
N TYR A 224 2.92 14.39 -31.21
CA TYR A 224 3.16 13.22 -30.36
C TYR A 224 4.26 13.50 -29.32
N TRP A 225 5.38 14.10 -29.72
CA TRP A 225 6.43 14.51 -28.78
C TRP A 225 5.96 15.60 -27.82
N ARG A 226 5.18 16.58 -28.30
CA ARG A 226 4.53 17.59 -27.43
C ARG A 226 3.61 16.94 -26.39
N GLN A 227 2.74 16.03 -26.82
CA GLN A 227 1.84 15.30 -25.93
C GLN A 227 2.61 14.45 -24.92
N LYS A 228 3.72 13.82 -25.33
CA LYS A 228 4.57 13.02 -24.44
C LYS A 228 5.29 13.85 -23.38
N ILE A 229 5.81 15.03 -23.74
CA ILE A 229 6.43 15.97 -22.78
C ILE A 229 5.38 16.42 -21.75
N GLN A 230 4.22 16.93 -22.21
CA GLN A 230 3.14 17.36 -21.33
C GLN A 230 2.64 16.25 -20.39
N TYR A 231 2.55 15.01 -20.89
CA TYR A 231 2.20 13.85 -20.07
C TYR A 231 3.27 13.58 -19.00
N ASN A 232 4.55 13.62 -19.37
CA ASN A 232 5.66 13.37 -18.45
C ASN A 232 5.79 14.46 -17.37
N ASP A 233 5.55 15.73 -17.70
CA ASP A 233 5.52 16.82 -16.71
C ASP A 233 4.39 16.60 -15.69
N VAL A 234 3.19 16.24 -16.16
CA VAL A 234 2.01 15.98 -15.31
C VAL A 234 2.21 14.73 -14.44
N GLU A 235 2.69 13.62 -14.98
CA GLU A 235 2.94 12.41 -14.19
C GLU A 235 4.15 12.54 -13.26
N GLY A 236 5.20 13.26 -13.67
CA GLY A 236 6.33 13.60 -12.80
C GLY A 236 5.89 14.43 -11.60
N TYR A 237 5.10 15.47 -11.83
CA TYR A 237 4.49 16.27 -10.75
C TYR A 237 3.58 15.42 -9.85
N ARG A 238 2.73 14.57 -10.42
CA ARG A 238 1.87 13.63 -9.66
C ARG A 238 2.69 12.65 -8.81
N ALA A 239 3.79 12.13 -9.34
CA ALA A 239 4.67 11.23 -8.59
C ALA A 239 5.34 11.96 -7.41
N VAL A 240 5.85 13.17 -7.61
CA VAL A 240 6.44 13.99 -6.53
C VAL A 240 5.41 14.35 -5.45
N VAL A 241 4.22 14.80 -5.83
CA VAL A 241 3.13 15.11 -4.87
C VAL A 241 2.69 13.87 -4.10
N THR A 242 2.59 12.72 -4.76
CA THR A 242 2.23 11.44 -4.13
C THR A 242 3.31 10.96 -3.17
N ALA A 243 4.58 10.99 -3.58
CA ALA A 243 5.72 10.61 -2.74
C ALA A 243 5.86 11.53 -1.52
N LYS A 244 5.67 12.84 -1.69
CA LYS A 244 5.62 13.80 -0.59
C LYS A 244 4.49 13.48 0.39
N SER A 245 3.26 13.31 -0.09
CA SER A 245 2.11 13.01 0.77
C SER A 245 2.26 11.68 1.52
N TYR A 246 2.86 10.67 0.87
CA TYR A 246 3.23 9.41 1.52
C TYR A 246 4.25 9.63 2.65
N ALA A 247 5.34 10.35 2.38
CA ALA A 247 6.35 10.65 3.39
C ALA A 247 5.80 11.44 4.58
N GLU A 248 4.98 12.47 4.34
CA GLU A 248 4.33 13.29 5.38
C GLU A 248 3.32 12.49 6.24
N THR A 249 2.74 11.42 5.70
CA THR A 249 1.74 10.58 6.41
C THR A 249 2.39 9.39 7.14
N CYS A 250 3.40 8.78 6.53
CA CYS A 250 3.89 7.45 6.88
C CYS A 250 5.29 7.42 7.52
N TYR A 251 6.04 8.52 7.48
CA TYR A 251 7.35 8.66 8.12
C TYR A 251 7.32 9.63 9.32
N GLY A 252 8.33 9.53 10.18
CA GLY A 252 8.46 10.37 11.38
C GLY A 252 7.74 9.82 12.62
N ALA A 253 7.91 10.51 13.75
CA ALA A 253 7.47 10.03 15.07
C ALA A 253 5.95 10.07 15.30
N THR A 254 5.20 10.77 14.43
CA THR A 254 3.74 10.94 14.52
C THR A 254 2.98 10.24 13.39
N ALA A 255 3.64 9.36 12.64
CA ALA A 255 3.04 8.65 11.51
C ALA A 255 1.93 7.67 11.93
N ASP A 256 0.81 7.67 11.21
CA ASP A 256 -0.21 6.62 11.35
C ASP A 256 0.20 5.39 10.54
N ILE A 257 0.90 4.46 11.20
CA ILE A 257 1.39 3.22 10.58
C ILE A 257 0.23 2.29 10.18
N GLU A 258 -0.97 2.46 10.76
CA GLU A 258 -2.13 1.64 10.40
C GLU A 258 -2.92 2.19 9.20
N ALA A 259 -2.74 3.47 8.84
CA ALA A 259 -3.38 4.11 7.70
C ALA A 259 -3.22 3.30 6.40
N THR A 260 -4.34 3.12 5.67
CA THR A 260 -4.39 2.31 4.44
C THR A 260 -3.41 2.79 3.36
N GLY A 261 -3.15 4.10 3.28
CA GLY A 261 -2.18 4.67 2.33
C GLY A 261 -0.75 4.18 2.56
N CYS A 262 -0.34 3.99 3.82
CA CYS A 262 1.00 3.52 4.16
C CYS A 262 1.26 2.05 3.74
N LYS A 263 0.20 1.32 3.40
CA LYS A 263 0.21 -0.10 2.97
C LYS A 263 0.11 -0.25 1.44
N GLU A 264 0.35 0.82 0.67
CA GLU A 264 0.42 0.78 -0.80
C GLU A 264 1.63 -0.02 -1.30
N PHE A 265 2.80 0.19 -0.70
CA PHE A 265 4.04 -0.50 -1.05
C PHE A 265 4.25 -1.76 -0.20
N THR A 266 5.03 -2.72 -0.71
CA THR A 266 5.31 -3.99 0.00
C THR A 266 6.13 -3.78 1.27
N HIS A 267 6.97 -2.74 1.28
CA HIS A 267 7.69 -2.23 2.43
C HIS A 267 7.34 -0.75 2.58
N ARG A 268 7.10 -0.28 3.81
CA ARG A 268 6.82 1.15 4.09
C ARG A 268 8.06 2.00 3.84
N ASP A 269 9.20 1.51 4.32
CA ASP A 269 10.53 2.06 4.14
C ASP A 269 11.54 0.91 4.00
N LEU A 270 12.72 1.20 3.45
CA LEU A 270 13.78 0.21 3.19
C LEU A 270 14.98 0.39 4.14
N SER A 271 14.74 0.92 5.34
CA SER A 271 15.79 1.25 6.32
C SER A 271 16.47 0.01 6.93
N ASP A 272 15.87 -1.17 6.79
CA ASP A 272 16.42 -2.46 7.20
C ASP A 272 17.49 -2.99 6.22
N LYS A 273 17.48 -2.48 4.97
CA LYS A 273 18.42 -2.86 3.90
C LYS A 273 19.36 -1.74 3.48
N THR A 274 18.93 -0.49 3.62
CA THR A 274 19.70 0.68 3.21
C THR A 274 20.75 1.02 4.27
N THR A 275 22.02 0.94 3.89
CA THR A 275 23.13 1.42 4.72
C THR A 275 23.44 2.87 4.41
N VAL A 276 23.68 3.65 5.46
CA VAL A 276 24.14 5.04 5.42
C VAL A 276 25.52 5.09 6.06
N THR A 277 26.53 5.56 5.35
CA THR A 277 27.93 5.57 5.83
C THR A 277 28.64 6.88 5.49
N GLU A 278 29.48 7.36 6.41
CA GLU A 278 30.35 8.51 6.13
C GLU A 278 31.54 8.07 5.26
N ILE A 279 31.89 8.91 4.29
CA ILE A 279 32.98 8.71 3.33
C ILE A 279 33.78 10.02 3.15
N PRO A 280 35.00 9.97 2.57
CA PRO A 280 35.66 11.17 2.05
C PRO A 280 34.80 11.89 0.98
N CYS A 281 35.16 13.12 0.64
CA CYS A 281 34.58 13.85 -0.49
C CYS A 281 34.58 12.96 -1.76
N PRO A 282 33.42 12.71 -2.41
CA PRO A 282 33.33 11.85 -3.60
C PRO A 282 33.74 12.56 -4.91
N PHE A 283 34.26 13.79 -4.79
CA PHE A 283 34.67 14.67 -5.89
C PHE A 283 36.13 15.09 -5.72
N ALA A 284 36.75 15.62 -6.78
CA ALA A 284 38.16 15.98 -6.79
C ALA A 284 38.41 17.41 -6.25
N ASP A 285 39.69 17.80 -6.23
CA ASP A 285 40.17 19.18 -5.99
C ASP A 285 39.67 19.85 -4.69
N ASP A 286 39.37 19.04 -3.66
CA ASP A 286 38.87 19.48 -2.36
C ASP A 286 37.62 20.38 -2.46
N ILE A 287 36.71 20.09 -3.41
CA ILE A 287 35.52 20.93 -3.66
C ILE A 287 34.41 20.77 -2.60
N CYS A 288 34.43 19.70 -1.80
CA CYS A 288 33.43 19.51 -0.74
C CYS A 288 33.72 20.39 0.49
N GLN A 289 32.67 20.99 1.06
CA GLN A 289 32.69 21.68 2.37
C GLN A 289 32.62 20.68 3.54
N THR A 290 32.09 19.48 3.29
CA THR A 290 31.90 18.40 4.27
C THR A 290 32.60 17.11 3.86
N SER A 291 32.68 16.14 4.78
CA SER A 291 32.73 14.72 4.40
C SER A 291 31.50 14.35 3.56
N GLY A 292 31.61 13.27 2.79
CA GLY A 292 30.50 12.74 2.02
C GLY A 292 29.68 11.73 2.83
N VAL A 293 28.45 11.49 2.39
CA VAL A 293 27.61 10.37 2.83
C VAL A 293 27.34 9.45 1.65
N LEU A 294 27.60 8.16 1.83
CA LEU A 294 27.20 7.09 0.92
C LEU A 294 25.88 6.48 1.41
N LEU A 295 24.85 6.66 0.60
CA LEU A 295 23.58 5.94 0.67
C LEU A 295 23.67 4.72 -0.25
N ASP A 296 23.45 3.52 0.29
CA ASP A 296 23.52 2.26 -0.47
C ASP A 296 22.36 1.35 -0.08
N SER A 297 21.48 1.04 -1.04
CA SER A 297 20.26 0.25 -0.80
C SER A 297 20.53 -1.23 -0.50
N GLY A 298 21.77 -1.71 -0.68
CA GLY A 298 22.03 -3.13 -0.87
C GLY A 298 21.33 -3.67 -2.13
N ILE A 299 21.28 -5.00 -2.27
CA ILE A 299 20.56 -5.65 -3.38
C ILE A 299 19.11 -5.90 -2.96
N LEU A 300 18.19 -5.19 -3.60
CA LEU A 300 16.75 -5.34 -3.47
C LEU A 300 16.22 -6.41 -4.45
N ASP A 301 15.37 -7.33 -4.00
CA ASP A 301 14.70 -8.34 -4.84
C ASP A 301 13.38 -7.76 -5.36
N SER A 302 13.21 -7.70 -6.69
CA SER A 302 12.04 -7.11 -7.34
C SER A 302 10.70 -7.67 -6.84
N ARG A 303 10.64 -8.93 -6.41
CA ARG A 303 9.39 -9.59 -5.96
C ARG A 303 9.03 -9.26 -4.52
N PHE A 304 10.03 -9.07 -3.66
CA PHE A 304 9.82 -8.89 -2.23
C PHE A 304 9.87 -7.41 -1.82
N ASP A 305 10.84 -6.66 -2.35
CA ASP A 305 11.08 -5.28 -1.94
C ASP A 305 10.28 -4.27 -2.78
N MET A 306 10.00 -4.63 -4.04
CA MET A 306 9.27 -3.78 -5.01
C MET A 306 7.88 -4.33 -5.38
N GLY A 307 7.49 -5.50 -4.85
CA GLY A 307 6.17 -6.11 -5.09
C GLY A 307 5.91 -6.62 -6.52
N ILE A 308 6.93 -6.69 -7.39
CA ILE A 308 6.78 -7.09 -8.81
C ILE A 308 6.56 -8.61 -8.89
N ASN A 309 5.29 -9.02 -9.00
CA ASN A 309 4.86 -10.42 -9.01
C ASN A 309 5.39 -11.22 -10.22
N THR A 310 6.59 -11.77 -10.09
CA THR A 310 7.33 -12.52 -11.12
C THR A 310 7.81 -13.87 -10.57
N PRO A 311 7.98 -14.90 -11.40
CA PRO A 311 8.64 -16.14 -11.00
C PRO A 311 10.09 -15.89 -10.54
N LYS A 312 10.65 -16.78 -9.71
CA LYS A 312 12.04 -16.66 -9.21
C LYS A 312 13.10 -16.69 -10.34
N ALA A 313 12.78 -17.24 -11.51
CA ALA A 313 13.69 -17.23 -12.65
C ALA A 313 13.82 -15.83 -13.28
N ASP A 314 12.79 -14.99 -13.13
CA ASP A 314 12.63 -13.72 -13.83
C ASP A 314 12.78 -12.50 -12.89
N SER A 315 13.08 -12.76 -11.61
CA SER A 315 13.27 -11.72 -10.60
C SER A 315 14.63 -11.04 -10.73
N ILE A 316 14.62 -9.71 -10.77
CA ILE A 316 15.84 -8.90 -10.89
C ILE A 316 16.30 -8.39 -9.52
N GLY A 317 17.62 -8.32 -9.36
CA GLY A 317 18.26 -7.61 -8.25
C GLY A 317 18.56 -6.18 -8.66
N PHE A 318 18.17 -5.20 -7.85
CA PHE A 318 18.48 -3.78 -8.06
C PHE A 318 19.28 -3.24 -6.88
N ARG A 319 20.27 -2.36 -7.16
CA ARG A 319 21.03 -1.63 -6.15
C ARG A 319 21.20 -0.20 -6.60
N SER A 320 20.84 0.74 -5.73
CA SER A 320 21.17 2.16 -5.89
C SER A 320 22.28 2.52 -4.93
N GLN A 321 23.27 3.27 -5.41
CA GLN A 321 24.32 3.89 -4.58
C GLN A 321 24.38 5.37 -4.94
N ALA A 322 24.28 6.24 -3.94
CA ALA A 322 24.38 7.68 -4.09
C ALA A 322 25.40 8.23 -3.07
N ALA A 323 26.45 8.87 -3.58
CA ALA A 323 27.45 9.56 -2.78
C ALA A 323 27.18 11.07 -2.83
N CYS A 324 26.82 11.66 -1.71
CA CYS A 324 26.42 13.08 -1.60
C CYS A 324 27.39 13.83 -0.68
N ALA A 325 27.67 15.10 -0.98
CA ALA A 325 28.43 16.01 -0.11
C ALA A 325 27.98 17.45 -0.37
N VAL A 326 28.15 18.34 0.62
CA VAL A 326 27.95 19.78 0.41
C VAL A 326 29.18 20.35 -0.29
N LEU A 327 29.00 21.25 -1.26
CA LEU A 327 30.08 21.88 -2.03
C LEU A 327 30.43 23.27 -1.48
N LYS A 328 31.72 23.63 -1.48
CA LYS A 328 32.21 24.95 -1.07
C LYS A 328 31.70 26.02 -2.05
N GLN A 329 31.11 27.09 -1.52
CA GLN A 329 30.79 28.28 -2.31
C GLN A 329 32.03 29.14 -2.62
N ASP A 330 33.05 29.11 -1.76
CA ASP A 330 34.27 29.91 -1.92
C ASP A 330 35.00 29.58 -3.22
N GLY A 331 35.25 30.59 -4.05
CA GLY A 331 35.86 30.45 -5.38
C GLY A 331 34.90 29.96 -6.49
N TYR A 332 33.71 29.45 -6.14
CA TYR A 332 32.72 28.94 -7.08
C TYR A 332 31.47 29.82 -7.20
N VAL A 333 31.42 30.97 -6.51
CA VAL A 333 30.29 31.90 -6.54
C VAL A 333 30.78 33.35 -6.67
N SER A 334 30.09 34.18 -7.46
CA SER A 334 30.43 35.60 -7.62
C SER A 334 30.03 36.45 -6.41
N ASP A 335 30.63 37.64 -6.33
CA ASP A 335 30.01 38.79 -5.66
C ASP A 335 28.67 39.17 -6.33
N TRP A 336 27.89 40.02 -5.66
CA TRP A 336 26.67 40.61 -6.21
C TRP A 336 26.97 41.60 -7.33
N GLN A 337 26.59 41.27 -8.56
CA GLN A 337 26.84 42.06 -9.76
C GLN A 337 25.53 42.65 -10.31
N SER A 338 25.48 43.95 -10.56
CA SER A 338 24.41 44.56 -11.37
C SER A 338 24.51 44.05 -12.81
N ASP A 339 23.41 43.55 -13.37
CA ASP A 339 23.36 42.69 -14.56
C ASP A 339 24.46 42.95 -15.64
N PRO A 340 25.51 42.12 -15.70
CA PRO A 340 26.50 42.17 -16.77
C PRO A 340 26.06 41.44 -18.06
N ILE A 341 24.88 40.81 -18.08
CA ILE A 341 24.41 39.88 -19.14
C ILE A 341 23.12 40.40 -19.80
N GLY A 342 23.13 41.70 -20.13
CA GLY A 342 22.11 42.34 -20.97
C GLY A 342 21.90 41.62 -22.31
N PRO A 343 20.80 41.96 -23.00
CA PRO A 343 20.06 41.09 -23.93
C PRO A 343 19.86 39.59 -23.64
N VAL A 344 20.84 38.83 -23.17
CA VAL A 344 20.78 37.35 -23.24
C VAL A 344 19.81 36.73 -22.23
N LEU A 345 19.56 37.40 -21.10
CA LEU A 345 18.52 37.00 -20.13
C LEU A 345 17.15 37.68 -20.39
N GLN A 346 17.02 38.51 -21.43
CA GLN A 346 15.76 39.22 -21.71
C GLN A 346 14.64 38.31 -22.26
N GLN A 347 14.95 37.09 -22.68
CA GLN A 347 13.96 36.14 -23.20
C GLN A 347 13.66 35.04 -22.17
N GLY A 348 12.43 35.05 -21.64
CA GLY A 348 11.87 33.90 -20.92
C GLY A 348 11.56 32.73 -21.87
N PRO A 349 11.09 31.59 -21.34
CA PRO A 349 10.64 30.46 -22.16
C PRO A 349 9.56 30.92 -23.15
N GLY A 350 9.83 30.78 -24.46
CA GLY A 350 8.94 31.28 -25.52
C GLY A 350 9.28 32.66 -26.09
N GLY A 351 10.32 33.34 -25.56
CA GLY A 351 10.81 34.62 -26.09
C GLY A 351 10.17 35.87 -25.45
N GLU A 352 9.37 35.72 -24.40
CA GLU A 352 8.73 36.86 -23.72
C GLU A 352 9.77 37.74 -23.00
N PRO A 353 9.65 39.08 -23.08
CA PRO A 353 10.50 40.00 -22.32
C PRO A 353 10.40 39.76 -20.82
N ARG A 354 11.49 39.34 -20.17
CA ARG A 354 11.56 39.36 -18.71
C ARG A 354 11.49 40.80 -18.20
N SER A 355 10.63 41.03 -17.20
CA SER A 355 10.48 42.31 -16.51
C SER A 355 11.78 42.69 -15.79
N TYR A 356 12.60 43.53 -16.43
CA TYR A 356 13.81 44.09 -15.81
C TYR A 356 13.43 44.97 -14.61
N VAL A 357 13.84 44.56 -13.41
CA VAL A 357 13.69 45.39 -12.20
C VAL A 357 14.91 46.30 -12.08
N ALA A 358 14.68 47.61 -12.01
CA ALA A 358 15.77 48.57 -11.90
C ALA A 358 16.48 48.44 -10.54
N GLY A 359 17.79 48.20 -10.58
CA GLY A 359 18.61 47.98 -9.37
C GLY A 359 18.83 46.51 -8.99
N ASP A 360 18.32 45.57 -9.80
CA ASP A 360 18.52 44.13 -9.59
C ASP A 360 19.99 43.72 -9.71
N LYS A 361 20.39 42.82 -8.82
CA LYS A 361 21.76 42.32 -8.66
C LYS A 361 21.73 40.80 -8.63
N TYR A 362 22.71 40.20 -9.28
CA TYR A 362 22.82 38.77 -9.52
C TYR A 362 24.05 38.19 -8.83
N LYS A 363 23.88 37.00 -8.24
CA LYS A 363 24.96 36.14 -7.74
C LYS A 363 25.01 34.90 -8.63
N TYR A 364 26.15 34.63 -9.26
CA TYR A 364 26.35 33.53 -10.22
C TYR A 364 27.15 32.39 -9.60
N PHE A 365 26.81 31.14 -9.94
CA PHE A 365 27.42 29.93 -9.41
C PHE A 365 28.11 29.14 -10.54
N PHE A 366 29.35 28.68 -10.32
CA PHE A 366 30.30 28.27 -11.36
C PHE A 366 30.72 26.78 -11.27
N TYR A 367 29.76 25.88 -11.08
CA TYR A 367 30.00 24.43 -10.98
C TYR A 367 30.01 23.70 -12.34
N GLY A 368 29.81 24.41 -13.45
CA GLY A 368 29.72 23.85 -14.80
C GLY A 368 28.86 24.70 -15.73
N ASN A 369 28.77 24.31 -17.00
CA ASN A 369 28.09 25.06 -18.07
C ASN A 369 26.77 24.39 -18.48
N VAL A 370 25.77 25.21 -18.81
CA VAL A 370 24.44 24.74 -19.23
C VAL A 370 24.28 24.86 -20.76
N HIS A 371 23.68 23.84 -21.38
CA HIS A 371 23.59 23.66 -22.83
C HIS A 371 22.19 23.14 -23.24
N PRO A 372 21.40 23.86 -24.06
CA PRO A 372 21.62 25.23 -24.52
C PRO A 372 21.30 26.26 -23.42
N GLY A 373 22.34 26.80 -22.77
CA GLY A 373 22.22 27.99 -21.92
C GLY A 373 22.22 29.29 -22.74
N PRO A 374 22.11 30.45 -22.07
CA PRO A 374 22.25 31.75 -22.74
C PRO A 374 23.60 31.82 -23.47
N VAL A 375 23.62 32.31 -24.72
CA VAL A 375 24.84 32.30 -25.55
C VAL A 375 25.92 33.19 -24.90
N GLY A 376 27.01 32.56 -24.46
CA GLY A 376 28.11 33.22 -23.74
C GLY A 376 28.03 33.16 -22.21
N ALA A 377 26.97 32.59 -21.62
CA ALA A 377 26.90 32.33 -20.19
C ALA A 377 27.86 31.20 -19.78
N ASN A 378 28.84 31.54 -18.96
CA ASN A 378 29.79 30.59 -18.35
C ASN A 378 29.46 30.43 -16.85
N PHE A 379 28.23 30.01 -16.55
CA PHE A 379 27.74 29.73 -15.19
C PHE A 379 26.73 28.58 -15.20
N THR A 380 26.47 27.99 -14.02
CA THR A 380 25.50 26.90 -13.81
C THR A 380 24.13 27.42 -13.42
N TYR A 381 24.10 28.29 -12.41
CA TYR A 381 22.91 28.82 -11.79
C TYR A 381 23.16 30.29 -11.44
N TYR A 382 22.08 31.05 -11.28
CA TYR A 382 22.12 32.43 -10.81
C TYR A 382 20.96 32.69 -9.86
N TYR A 383 21.16 33.61 -8.92
CA TYR A 383 20.14 34.07 -7.98
C TYR A 383 20.14 35.59 -7.95
N SER A 384 18.98 36.24 -8.03
CA SER A 384 18.87 37.70 -7.98
C SER A 384 18.35 38.18 -6.62
N ASN A 385 18.69 39.39 -6.19
CA ASN A 385 18.19 39.93 -4.92
C ASN A 385 16.67 40.18 -4.98
N PHE A 386 16.12 40.57 -6.13
CA PHE A 386 14.66 40.67 -6.34
C PHE A 386 13.97 39.33 -6.53
N SER A 387 14.69 38.24 -6.86
CA SER A 387 14.08 36.89 -6.90
C SER A 387 13.35 36.58 -5.57
N ARG A 388 13.82 37.16 -4.46
CA ARG A 388 13.25 37.09 -3.11
C ARG A 388 11.80 37.61 -2.97
N SER A 389 11.26 38.41 -3.91
CA SER A 389 9.84 38.80 -3.91
C SER A 389 8.90 37.77 -4.53
N ASP A 390 9.37 37.00 -5.52
CA ASP A 390 8.45 36.35 -6.47
C ASP A 390 8.06 34.91 -6.09
N SER A 391 8.90 34.18 -5.35
CA SER A 391 8.55 32.84 -4.84
C SER A 391 7.91 32.90 -3.44
N VAL A 392 6.70 32.35 -3.34
CA VAL A 392 5.91 32.23 -2.10
C VAL A 392 6.37 31.07 -1.21
N GLN A 393 7.30 30.23 -1.68
CA GLN A 393 7.70 28.99 -1.01
C GLN A 393 8.91 29.21 -0.08
N PRO A 394 8.93 28.64 1.14
CA PRO A 394 10.04 28.80 2.09
C PRO A 394 11.32 28.07 1.66
N TYR A 395 11.21 27.11 0.74
CA TYR A 395 12.31 26.36 0.15
C TYR A 395 12.02 26.14 -1.34
N VAL A 396 13.03 26.28 -2.19
CA VAL A 396 12.99 25.86 -3.61
C VAL A 396 14.22 25.02 -3.90
N LEU A 397 14.06 23.93 -4.65
CA LEU A 397 15.17 23.06 -5.07
C LEU A 397 15.36 23.17 -6.58
N TRP A 398 16.58 23.45 -7.02
CA TRP A 398 16.99 23.43 -8.44
C TRP A 398 18.00 22.31 -8.66
N MET A 399 17.73 21.42 -9.62
CA MET A 399 18.59 20.27 -9.91
C MET A 399 19.14 20.32 -11.34
N PHE A 400 20.45 20.13 -11.47
CA PHE A 400 21.16 19.94 -12.73
C PHE A 400 21.76 18.53 -12.75
N ARG A 401 21.60 17.80 -13.86
CA ARG A 401 22.11 16.42 -14.00
C ARG A 401 23.01 16.28 -15.22
N TRP A 402 24.12 15.58 -15.02
CA TRP A 402 25.04 15.11 -16.05
C TRP A 402 25.05 13.59 -16.06
N PRO A 403 24.28 12.95 -16.95
CA PRO A 403 24.32 11.51 -17.13
C PRO A 403 25.54 11.10 -17.95
N THR A 404 26.28 10.11 -17.46
CA THR A 404 27.57 9.64 -18.00
C THR A 404 27.58 9.26 -19.49
N TYR A 405 26.40 8.99 -20.05
CA TYR A 405 26.20 8.54 -21.43
C TYR A 405 25.71 9.64 -22.41
N LEU A 406 25.39 10.86 -21.95
CA LEU A 406 24.97 11.98 -22.82
C LEU A 406 25.93 13.16 -22.73
N THR A 407 26.65 13.46 -23.80
CA THR A 407 27.81 14.38 -23.77
C THR A 407 27.53 15.80 -24.26
N ARG A 408 26.27 16.16 -24.58
CA ARG A 408 25.96 17.39 -25.37
C ARG A 408 24.69 18.15 -24.98
N VAL A 409 23.94 17.73 -23.96
CA VAL A 409 22.64 18.34 -23.58
C VAL A 409 22.55 18.40 -22.05
N GLY A 410 22.00 19.49 -21.50
CA GLY A 410 21.86 19.69 -20.06
C GLY A 410 23.06 20.43 -19.46
N TYR A 411 23.61 19.91 -18.38
CA TYR A 411 24.67 20.55 -17.60
C TYR A 411 25.97 19.76 -17.69
N SER A 412 27.05 20.38 -18.17
CA SER A 412 28.41 19.82 -18.15
C SER A 412 29.16 20.30 -16.91
N PRO A 413 29.54 19.43 -15.96
CA PRO A 413 30.26 19.81 -14.74
C PRO A 413 31.67 20.35 -15.02
N ILE A 414 32.21 21.13 -14.10
CA ILE A 414 33.66 21.42 -14.02
C ILE A 414 34.46 20.14 -13.74
N PRO A 415 35.77 20.10 -14.06
CA PRO A 415 36.61 18.92 -13.87
C PRO A 415 36.54 18.30 -12.46
N ALA A 416 36.51 19.12 -11.41
CA ALA A 416 36.41 18.67 -10.02
C ALA A 416 35.16 17.79 -9.73
N LEU A 417 34.05 18.06 -10.41
CA LEU A 417 32.78 17.33 -10.27
C LEU A 417 32.58 16.25 -11.36
N ASN A 418 33.49 16.11 -12.33
CA ASN A 418 33.33 15.23 -13.48
C ASN A 418 33.73 13.78 -13.16
N ASN A 419 32.83 13.03 -12.53
CA ASN A 419 33.03 11.62 -12.22
C ASN A 419 32.75 10.72 -13.46
N THR A 420 33.68 9.83 -13.79
CA THR A 420 33.53 8.84 -14.87
C THR A 420 32.84 7.55 -14.43
N SER A 421 32.59 7.37 -13.14
CA SER A 421 32.11 6.11 -12.54
C SER A 421 30.60 6.07 -12.29
N GLY A 422 29.89 7.17 -12.52
CA GLY A 422 28.45 7.29 -12.29
C GLY A 422 27.90 8.69 -12.60
N ASP A 423 26.59 8.78 -12.77
CA ASP A 423 25.90 10.04 -13.07
C ASP A 423 26.06 11.07 -11.95
N VAL A 424 26.17 12.34 -12.32
CA VAL A 424 26.35 13.46 -11.37
C VAL A 424 25.09 14.32 -11.34
N SER A 425 24.59 14.59 -10.14
CA SER A 425 23.47 15.51 -9.89
C SER A 425 23.91 16.61 -8.92
N LEU A 426 23.78 17.86 -9.33
CA LEU A 426 23.99 19.04 -8.51
C LEU A 426 22.63 19.60 -8.08
N ILE A 427 22.44 19.81 -6.77
CA ILE A 427 21.18 20.31 -6.20
C ILE A 427 21.45 21.59 -5.42
N PHE A 428 20.89 22.70 -5.89
CA PHE A 428 20.86 23.97 -5.16
C PHE A 428 19.60 24.02 -4.29
N LEU A 429 19.77 24.40 -3.03
CA LEU A 429 18.69 24.81 -2.14
C LEU A 429 18.63 26.34 -2.10
N GLU A 430 17.49 26.88 -2.49
CA GLU A 430 17.12 28.25 -2.21
C GLU A 430 16.36 28.28 -0.87
N ASN A 431 16.95 28.91 0.14
CA ASN A 431 16.43 28.94 1.50
C ASN A 431 15.81 30.30 1.84
N ARG A 432 14.52 30.31 2.22
CA ARG A 432 13.77 31.49 2.69
C ARG A 432 13.11 31.27 4.05
N ALA A 433 13.38 30.15 4.72
CA ALA A 433 12.76 29.83 5.99
C ALA A 433 13.32 30.71 7.12
N LEU A 434 12.45 31.22 7.99
CA LEU A 434 12.85 31.87 9.23
C LEU A 434 12.98 30.80 10.32
N TYR A 435 14.21 30.55 10.77
CA TYR A 435 14.52 29.54 11.77
C TYR A 435 14.35 30.10 13.18
N SER A 436 13.57 29.41 14.03
CA SER A 436 13.36 29.80 15.43
C SER A 436 14.60 29.64 16.32
N SER A 437 15.62 28.93 15.84
CA SER A 437 16.91 28.69 16.49
C SER A 437 17.99 28.44 15.43
N PRO A 438 19.27 28.81 15.67
CA PRO A 438 20.37 28.53 14.75
C PRO A 438 20.44 27.07 14.26
N VAL A 439 20.66 26.90 12.96
CA VAL A 439 20.84 25.61 12.29
C VAL A 439 22.27 25.49 11.78
N TYR A 440 23.00 24.53 12.34
CA TYR A 440 24.42 24.24 12.01
C TYR A 440 24.57 23.14 10.93
N ASP A 441 23.49 22.81 10.21
CA ASP A 441 23.57 21.91 9.06
C ASP A 441 24.29 22.63 7.89
N PRO A 442 25.41 22.10 7.36
CA PRO A 442 26.19 22.79 6.33
C PRO A 442 25.47 23.05 5.02
N TYR A 443 24.33 22.40 4.73
CA TYR A 443 23.54 22.66 3.52
C TYR A 443 22.55 23.83 3.71
N PHE A 444 22.24 24.21 4.95
CA PHE A 444 21.34 25.31 5.27
C PHE A 444 22.07 26.54 5.83
N GLU A 445 23.14 26.34 6.60
CA GLU A 445 24.06 27.33 7.21
C GLU A 445 23.39 28.53 7.94
N ALA A 446 22.13 28.37 8.35
CA ALA A 446 21.32 29.39 9.01
C ALA A 446 21.70 29.55 10.50
N THR A 447 22.93 29.99 10.75
CA THR A 447 23.55 30.08 12.08
C THR A 447 23.20 31.35 12.87
N GLU A 448 22.52 32.31 12.23
CA GLU A 448 22.10 33.57 12.86
C GLU A 448 20.86 33.40 13.77
N ASN A 449 20.76 34.25 14.81
CA ASN A 449 19.56 34.30 15.65
C ASN A 449 18.43 35.08 14.96
N VAL A 450 17.18 34.67 15.25
CA VAL A 450 15.93 35.35 14.80
C VAL A 450 16.00 36.87 14.96
N SER A 451 16.54 37.36 16.08
CA SER A 451 16.67 38.79 16.42
C SER A 451 17.52 39.58 15.43
N ASP A 452 18.55 38.95 14.89
CA ASP A 452 19.56 39.59 14.06
C ASP A 452 19.25 39.35 12.58
N HIS A 453 18.78 38.14 12.22
CA HIS A 453 18.21 37.88 10.91
C HIS A 453 16.98 38.77 10.63
N LEU A 454 16.09 39.03 11.61
CA LEU A 454 14.99 40.00 11.43
C LEU A 454 15.51 41.43 11.29
N ARG A 455 16.55 41.82 12.05
CA ARG A 455 17.16 43.15 11.95
C ARG A 455 17.75 43.37 10.56
N ASP A 456 18.36 42.34 9.97
CA ASP A 456 19.08 42.46 8.70
C ASP A 456 18.14 42.22 7.50
N PHE A 457 17.10 41.40 7.65
CA PHE A 457 15.94 41.38 6.74
C PHE A 457 15.26 42.74 6.65
N LEU A 458 15.13 43.46 7.77
CA LEU A 458 14.61 44.83 7.79
C LEU A 458 15.59 45.82 7.15
N LYS A 459 16.92 45.69 7.35
CA LYS A 459 17.91 46.51 6.62
C LYS A 459 17.79 46.30 5.11
N ASP A 460 17.80 45.05 4.65
CA ASP A 460 17.67 44.69 3.23
C ASP A 460 16.41 45.33 2.64
N SER A 461 15.27 45.15 3.32
CA SER A 461 13.97 45.68 2.89
C SER A 461 13.94 47.21 2.81
N TYR A 462 14.42 47.91 3.85
CA TYR A 462 14.48 49.39 3.84
C TYR A 462 15.54 49.96 2.89
N SER A 463 16.57 49.17 2.53
CA SER A 463 17.56 49.56 1.51
C SER A 463 17.08 49.38 0.06
N ALA A 464 15.83 48.92 -0.13
CA ALA A 464 15.15 48.86 -1.43
C ALA A 464 14.10 49.98 -1.63
N GLU A 465 13.86 50.83 -0.62
CA GLU A 465 12.90 51.96 -0.67
C GLU A 465 13.58 53.36 -0.68
N LEU A 466 14.89 53.42 -0.94
CA LEU A 466 15.71 54.65 -1.00
C LEU A 466 16.70 54.64 -2.18
#